data_AF-A0A496X5B7-F1
#
_entry.id   AF-A0A496X5B7-F1
#
_cell.length_a   1.000
_cell.length_b   1.000
_cell.length_c   1.000
_cell.angle_alpha   90.00
_cell.angle_beta   90.00
_cell.angle_gamma   90.00
#
_symmetry.space_group_name_H-M   'P 1'
#
loop_
_entity.id
_entity.type
_entity.pdbx_description
1 polymer ?
#
loop_
_entity_poly.entity_id
_entity_poly.type
_entity_poly.pdbx_seq_one_letter_code
_entity_poly.pdbx_strand_id
1 'polypeptide(L)'
;MESNIDTLTLLAEITIAFVAFATITASIKMTLGVDLSAYQRLVIHYFTESAMISISIIILTLVLLNFFPDRVELASIISCIYAFVACSAYMLWYMRRRIAIKAPTPIASMLVIIGYFAMIVLLGITISGLIWKPSIEIVCAVASYNLLGAAVIFSAFLGGFIDSNKDETP
;
A
#
# COMPACT_ATOMS: atom_id res chain seq x y z
N MET A 1 -14.72 -19.70 4.17
CA MET A 1 -13.33 -19.89 3.67
C MET A 1 -13.23 -19.47 2.22
N GLU A 2 -14.06 -20.02 1.31
CA GLU A 2 -14.11 -19.61 -0.10
C GLU A 2 -14.30 -18.09 -0.29
N SER A 3 -15.28 -17.49 0.37
CA SER A 3 -15.51 -16.03 0.32
C SER A 3 -14.27 -15.17 0.67
N ASN A 4 -13.41 -15.64 1.59
CA ASN A 4 -12.19 -14.92 1.96
C ASN A 4 -11.09 -15.08 0.90
N ILE A 5 -10.99 -16.25 0.27
CA ILE A 5 -10.05 -16.52 -0.83
C ILE A 5 -10.46 -15.72 -2.07
N ASP A 6 -11.75 -15.69 -2.40
CA ASP A 6 -12.28 -14.90 -3.51
C ASP A 6 -12.02 -13.41 -3.29
N THR A 7 -12.25 -12.92 -2.06
CA THR A 7 -11.96 -11.53 -1.69
C THR A 7 -10.47 -11.19 -1.82
N LEU A 8 -9.58 -12.05 -1.32
CA LEU A 8 -8.14 -11.85 -1.44
C LEU A 8 -7.68 -11.87 -2.90
N THR A 9 -8.23 -12.78 -3.70
CA THR A 9 -7.91 -12.89 -5.13
C THR A 9 -8.35 -11.63 -5.87
N LEU A 10 -9.59 -11.19 -5.64
CA LEU A 10 -10.10 -9.93 -6.20
C LEU A 10 -9.26 -8.72 -5.77
N LEU A 11 -8.87 -8.65 -4.49
CA LEU A 11 -8.00 -7.58 -3.99
C LEU A 11 -6.62 -7.62 -4.65
N ALA A 12 -6.05 -8.79 -4.87
CA ALA A 12 -4.78 -8.93 -5.59
C ALA A 12 -4.91 -8.40 -7.02
N GLU A 13 -5.93 -8.85 -7.75
CA GLU A 13 -6.18 -8.45 -9.14
C GLU A 13 -6.37 -6.94 -9.27
N ILE A 14 -7.23 -6.35 -8.43
CA ILE A 14 -7.50 -4.92 -8.44
C ILE A 14 -6.22 -4.14 -8.09
N THR A 15 -5.47 -4.59 -7.07
CA THR A 15 -4.24 -3.89 -6.66
C THR A 15 -3.19 -3.96 -7.77
N ILE A 16 -2.99 -5.12 -8.40
CA ILE A 16 -2.04 -5.29 -9.51
C ILE A 16 -2.46 -4.40 -10.70
N ALA A 17 -3.72 -4.45 -11.09
CA ALA A 17 -4.23 -3.64 -12.20
C ALA A 17 -4.05 -2.14 -11.94
N PHE A 18 -4.36 -1.70 -10.72
CA PHE A 18 -4.22 -0.31 -10.31
C PHE A 18 -2.75 0.14 -10.30
N VAL A 19 -1.84 -0.69 -9.77
CA VAL A 19 -0.39 -0.41 -9.78
C VAL A 19 0.16 -0.34 -11.17
N ALA A 20 -0.21 -1.27 -12.05
CA ALA A 20 0.21 -1.26 -13.44
C ALA A 20 -0.26 0.03 -14.13
N PHE A 21 -1.54 0.39 -14.00
CA PHE A 21 -2.10 1.60 -14.59
C PHE A 21 -1.40 2.88 -14.11
N ALA A 22 -1.22 3.02 -12.80
CA ALA A 22 -0.58 4.19 -12.22
C ALA A 22 0.92 4.28 -12.58
N THR A 23 1.61 3.15 -12.64
CA THR A 23 3.01 3.09 -13.08
C THR A 23 3.14 3.53 -14.54
N ILE A 24 2.27 3.04 -15.43
CA ILE A 24 2.21 3.47 -16.84
C ILE A 24 1.97 4.97 -16.93
N THR A 25 1.00 5.50 -16.17
CA THR A 25 0.68 6.93 -16.13
C THR A 25 1.88 7.77 -15.69
N ALA A 26 2.59 7.33 -14.65
CA ALA A 26 3.81 7.98 -14.18
C ALA A 26 4.94 7.92 -15.22
N SER A 27 5.15 6.77 -15.86
CA SER A 27 6.17 6.60 -16.91
C SER A 27 5.91 7.49 -18.12
N ILE A 28 4.65 7.58 -18.59
CA ILE A 28 4.28 8.46 -19.70
C ILE A 28 4.67 9.91 -19.39
N LYS A 29 4.40 10.39 -18.16
CA LYS A 29 4.79 11.75 -17.75
C LYS A 29 6.30 11.97 -17.86
N MET A 30 7.09 11.02 -17.36
CA MET A 30 8.55 11.11 -17.42
C MET A 30 9.06 11.12 -18.86
N THR A 31 8.41 10.37 -19.76
CA THR A 31 8.78 10.35 -21.19
C THR A 31 8.37 11.60 -21.96
N LEU A 32 7.38 12.37 -21.49
CA LEU A 32 6.96 13.63 -22.09
C LEU A 32 7.89 14.81 -21.74
N GLY A 33 9.02 14.56 -21.06
CA GLY A 33 10.03 15.57 -20.78
C GLY A 33 9.73 16.49 -19.59
N VAL A 34 8.67 16.22 -18.82
CA VAL A 34 8.36 16.96 -17.60
C VAL A 34 9.26 16.45 -16.47
N ASP A 35 10.22 17.27 -16.06
CA ASP A 35 11.11 16.93 -14.96
C ASP A 35 10.32 16.79 -13.65
N LEU A 36 10.27 15.57 -13.12
CA LEU A 36 9.60 15.30 -11.86
C LEU A 36 10.37 15.90 -10.69
N SER A 37 9.67 16.68 -9.86
CA SER A 37 10.23 17.17 -8.59
C SER A 37 10.60 16.01 -7.67
N ALA A 38 11.55 16.24 -6.75
CA ALA A 38 11.96 15.22 -5.77
C ALA A 38 10.77 14.66 -4.97
N TYR A 39 9.76 15.49 -4.71
CA TYR A 39 8.51 15.09 -4.08
C TYR A 39 7.68 14.15 -4.96
N GLN A 40 7.49 14.47 -6.25
CA GLN A 40 6.74 13.59 -7.17
C GLN A 40 7.44 12.25 -7.36
N ARG A 41 8.77 12.22 -7.42
CA ARG A 41 9.55 10.97 -7.43
C ARG A 41 9.33 10.18 -6.15
N LEU A 42 9.40 10.82 -4.97
CA LEU A 42 9.12 10.16 -3.70
C LEU A 42 7.71 9.55 -3.68
N VAL A 43 6.71 10.27 -4.19
CA VAL A 43 5.31 9.82 -4.26
C VAL A 43 5.15 8.61 -5.17
N ILE A 44 5.76 8.61 -6.36
CA ILE A 44 5.72 7.46 -7.28
C ILE A 44 6.41 6.25 -6.66
N HIS A 45 7.59 6.44 -6.06
CA HIS A 45 8.28 5.35 -5.36
C HIS A 45 7.44 4.79 -4.22
N TYR A 46 6.88 5.68 -3.40
CA TYR A 46 5.98 5.29 -2.32
C TYR A 46 4.83 4.44 -2.83
N PHE A 47 4.18 4.92 -3.88
CA PHE A 47 3.08 4.23 -4.54
C PHE A 47 3.49 2.82 -4.98
N THR A 48 4.56 2.69 -5.77
CA THR A 48 4.98 1.40 -6.33
C THR A 48 5.42 0.43 -5.24
N GLU A 49 6.22 0.89 -4.28
CA GLU A 49 6.80 0.02 -3.26
C GLU A 49 5.75 -0.43 -2.25
N SER A 50 4.89 0.48 -1.78
CA SER A 50 3.82 0.15 -0.83
C SER A 50 2.80 -0.82 -1.43
N ALA A 51 2.49 -0.66 -2.72
CA ALA A 51 1.55 -1.56 -3.38
C ALA A 51 2.15 -2.93 -3.68
N MET A 52 3.45 -3.01 -4.02
CA MET A 52 4.16 -4.29 -4.12
C MET A 52 4.21 -5.03 -2.77
N ILE A 53 4.36 -4.30 -1.66
CA ILE A 53 4.25 -4.88 -0.32
C ILE A 53 2.84 -5.43 -0.10
N SER A 54 1.80 -4.66 -0.43
CA SER A 54 0.41 -5.12 -0.30
C SER A 54 0.15 -6.41 -1.10
N ILE A 55 0.61 -6.45 -2.36
CA ILE A 55 0.49 -7.64 -3.21
C ILE A 55 1.26 -8.82 -2.60
N SER A 56 2.46 -8.60 -2.07
CA SER A 56 3.24 -9.67 -1.44
C SER A 56 2.55 -10.28 -0.22
N ILE A 57 1.86 -9.46 0.58
CA ILE A 57 1.07 -9.92 1.73
C ILE A 57 -0.09 -10.80 1.26
N ILE A 58 -0.82 -10.35 0.23
CA ILE A 58 -1.97 -11.08 -0.32
C ILE A 58 -1.52 -12.41 -0.94
N ILE A 59 -0.49 -12.39 -1.78
CA ILE A 59 0.05 -13.59 -2.44
C ILE A 59 0.54 -14.59 -1.40
N LEU A 60 1.30 -14.15 -0.38
CA LEU A 60 1.74 -15.04 0.70
C LEU A 60 0.54 -15.70 1.39
N THR A 61 -0.50 -14.93 1.67
CA THR A 61 -1.72 -15.44 2.32
C THR A 61 -2.40 -16.50 1.46
N LEU A 62 -2.58 -16.23 0.17
CA LEU A 62 -3.18 -17.17 -0.79
C LEU A 62 -2.34 -18.45 -0.92
N VAL A 63 -1.02 -18.32 -1.01
CA VAL A 63 -0.09 -19.45 -1.05
C VAL A 63 -0.22 -20.29 0.22
N LEU A 64 -0.21 -19.68 1.40
CA LEU A 64 -0.35 -20.41 2.66
C LEU A 64 -1.69 -21.14 2.78
N LEU A 65 -2.79 -20.54 2.33
CA LEU A 65 -4.11 -21.18 2.32
C LEU A 65 -4.18 -22.35 1.32
N ASN A 66 -3.46 -22.27 0.21
CA ASN A 66 -3.40 -23.36 -0.77
C ASN A 66 -2.53 -24.53 -0.29
N PHE A 67 -1.37 -24.23 0.33
CA PHE A 67 -0.46 -25.26 0.86
C PHE A 67 -0.96 -25.91 2.16
N PHE A 68 -1.70 -25.17 2.98
CA PHE A 68 -2.21 -25.65 4.28
C PHE A 68 -3.72 -25.43 4.43
N PRO A 69 -4.56 -26.09 3.60
CA PRO A 69 -6.01 -25.84 3.58
C PRO A 69 -6.68 -26.12 4.93
N ASP A 70 -6.20 -27.10 5.68
CA ASP A 70 -6.75 -27.45 6.99
C ASP A 70 -6.19 -26.60 8.16
N ARG A 71 -5.21 -25.72 7.90
CA ARG A 71 -4.54 -24.90 8.94
C ARG A 71 -4.70 -23.40 8.70
N VAL A 72 -5.95 -22.97 8.50
CA VAL A 72 -6.31 -21.56 8.29
C VAL A 72 -5.83 -20.65 9.42
N GLU A 73 -5.86 -21.13 10.67
CA GLU A 73 -5.36 -20.37 11.83
C GLU A 73 -3.85 -20.11 11.70
N LEU A 74 -3.07 -21.12 11.32
CA LEU A 74 -1.63 -20.99 11.11
C LEU A 74 -1.33 -20.03 9.95
N ALA A 75 -2.05 -20.16 8.82
CA ALA A 75 -1.91 -19.26 7.68
C ALA A 75 -2.22 -17.81 8.07
N SER A 76 -3.27 -17.59 8.87
CA SER A 76 -3.66 -16.27 9.37
C SER A 76 -2.59 -15.66 10.28
N ILE A 77 -2.04 -16.43 11.22
CA ILE A 77 -0.98 -15.99 12.12
C ILE A 77 0.26 -15.55 11.33
N ILE A 78 0.75 -16.42 10.43
CA ILE A 78 1.94 -16.13 9.62
C ILE A 78 1.71 -14.88 8.74
N SER A 79 0.54 -14.79 8.11
CA SER A 79 0.20 -13.66 7.24
C SER A 79 0.13 -12.34 8.01
N CYS A 80 -0.47 -12.33 9.20
CA CYS A 80 -0.50 -11.15 10.06
C CYS A 80 0.90 -10.74 10.54
N ILE A 81 1.74 -11.70 10.94
CA ILE A 81 3.14 -11.42 11.34
C ILE A 81 3.92 -10.83 10.17
N TYR A 82 3.81 -11.44 9.00
CA TYR A 82 4.46 -10.94 7.80
C TYR A 82 4.00 -9.53 7.44
N ALA A 83 2.68 -9.28 7.45
CA ALA A 83 2.11 -7.95 7.20
C ALA A 83 2.65 -6.92 8.20
N PHE A 84 2.72 -7.25 9.49
CA PHE A 84 3.25 -6.36 10.51
C PHE A 84 4.72 -6.00 10.25
N VAL A 85 5.56 -7.00 9.99
CA VAL A 85 6.98 -6.79 9.72
C VAL A 85 7.19 -5.99 8.44
N ALA A 86 6.51 -6.36 7.35
CA ALA A 86 6.63 -5.68 6.06
C ALA A 86 6.18 -4.22 6.14
N CYS A 87 5.00 -3.95 6.72
CA CYS A 87 4.49 -2.59 6.89
C CYS A 87 5.40 -1.76 7.82
N SER A 88 5.86 -2.33 8.93
CA SER A 88 6.71 -1.61 9.89
C SER A 88 8.09 -1.28 9.30
N ALA A 89 8.75 -2.26 8.67
CA ALA A 89 10.05 -2.08 8.05
C ALA A 89 9.98 -1.04 6.92
N TYR A 90 8.95 -1.13 6.09
CA TYR A 90 8.74 -0.17 5.01
C TYR A 90 8.45 1.23 5.52
N MET A 91 7.57 1.35 6.52
CA MET A 91 7.20 2.66 7.06
C MET A 91 8.41 3.37 7.70
N LEU A 92 9.24 2.64 8.44
CA LEU A 92 10.50 3.17 8.97
C LEU A 92 11.43 3.64 7.85
N TRP A 93 11.60 2.83 6.80
CA TRP A 93 12.44 3.20 5.66
C TRP A 93 11.89 4.42 4.91
N TYR A 94 10.58 4.48 4.67
CA TYR A 94 9.91 5.58 3.98
C TYR A 94 10.06 6.89 4.76
N MET A 95 9.83 6.87 6.08
CA MET A 95 9.99 8.06 6.92
C MET A 95 11.43 8.56 6.95
N ARG A 96 12.42 7.65 7.01
CA ARG A 96 13.84 8.02 6.93
C ARG A 96 14.18 8.68 5.59
N ARG A 97 13.73 8.11 4.47
CA ARG A 97 13.93 8.67 3.13
C ARG A 97 13.29 10.06 3.01
N ARG A 98 12.08 10.21 3.54
CA ARG A 98 11.30 11.44 3.50
C ARG A 98 11.96 12.60 4.27
N ILE A 99 12.49 12.31 5.47
CA ILE A 99 13.23 13.29 6.28
C ILE A 99 14.52 13.72 5.56
N ALA A 100 15.25 12.78 4.95
CA ALA A 100 16.50 13.07 4.26
C ALA A 100 16.33 14.08 3.11
N ILE A 101 15.23 13.99 2.37
CA ILE A 101 14.94 14.90 1.24
C ILE A 101 14.07 16.10 1.61
N LYS A 102 13.73 16.28 2.90
CA LYS A 102 12.87 17.36 3.41
C LYS A 102 11.57 17.54 2.60
N ALA A 103 10.95 16.43 2.22
CA ALA A 103 9.78 16.46 1.34
C ALA A 103 8.55 17.07 2.03
N PRO A 104 7.75 17.90 1.34
CA PRO A 104 6.52 18.47 1.88
C PRO A 104 5.48 17.39 2.17
N THR A 105 4.65 17.62 3.20
CA THR A 105 3.57 16.71 3.64
C THR A 105 2.21 17.32 3.33
N PRO A 106 1.69 17.17 2.10
CA PRO A 106 0.31 17.56 1.86
C PRO A 106 -0.62 16.67 2.68
N ILE A 107 -1.82 17.20 2.96
CA ILE A 107 -2.82 16.58 3.82
C ILE A 107 -3.14 15.15 3.39
N ALA A 108 -3.24 14.90 2.08
CA ALA A 108 -3.47 13.57 1.53
C ALA A 108 -2.38 12.56 1.96
N SER A 109 -1.09 12.93 1.83
CA SER A 109 0.01 12.09 2.29
C SER A 109 0.01 11.90 3.81
N MET A 110 -0.37 12.93 4.57
CA MET A 110 -0.46 12.84 6.03
C MET A 110 -1.53 11.84 6.46
N LEU A 111 -2.71 11.87 5.83
CA LEU A 111 -3.80 10.93 6.12
C LEU A 111 -3.38 9.48 5.86
N VAL A 112 -2.72 9.23 4.72
CA VAL A 112 -2.26 7.87 4.39
C VAL A 112 -1.21 7.39 5.39
N ILE A 113 -0.24 8.24 5.75
CA ILE A 113 0.78 7.96 6.78
C ILE A 113 0.12 7.60 8.12
N ILE A 114 -0.85 8.39 8.58
CA ILE A 114 -1.54 8.16 9.86
C ILE A 114 -2.26 6.81 9.84
N GLY A 115 -3.00 6.50 8.79
CA GLY A 115 -3.70 5.21 8.77
C GLY A 115 -2.75 4.02 8.55
N TYR A 116 -1.57 4.19 7.93
CA TYR A 116 -0.53 3.15 7.95
C TYR A 116 -0.05 2.87 9.39
N PHE A 117 0.17 3.92 10.20
CA PHE A 117 0.48 3.73 11.62
C PHE A 117 -0.67 3.05 12.37
N ALA A 118 -1.92 3.43 12.09
CA ALA A 118 -3.08 2.78 12.68
C ALA A 118 -3.16 1.29 12.32
N MET A 119 -2.86 0.92 11.07
CA MET A 119 -2.81 -0.48 10.62
C MET A 119 -1.65 -1.25 11.27
N ILE A 120 -0.48 -0.64 11.45
CA ILE A 120 0.64 -1.25 12.18
C ILE A 120 0.26 -1.52 13.63
N VAL A 121 -0.39 -0.57 14.31
CA VAL A 121 -0.88 -0.75 15.69
C VAL A 121 -1.93 -1.85 15.75
N LEU A 122 -2.88 -1.85 14.82
CA LEU A 122 -3.92 -2.88 14.70
C LEU A 122 -3.28 -4.27 14.53
N LEU A 123 -2.29 -4.41 13.64
CA LEU A 123 -1.55 -5.65 13.45
C LEU A 123 -0.75 -6.07 14.69
N GLY A 124 -0.12 -5.12 15.39
CA GLY A 124 0.59 -5.40 16.65
C GLY A 124 -0.34 -5.96 17.74
N ILE A 125 -1.52 -5.35 17.91
CA ILE A 125 -2.56 -5.85 18.81
C ILE A 125 -3.05 -7.22 18.35
N THR A 126 -3.26 -7.42 17.05
CA THR A 126 -3.72 -8.69 16.47
C THR A 126 -2.76 -9.83 16.79
N ILE A 127 -1.47 -9.62 16.56
CA ILE A 127 -0.43 -10.65 16.77
C ILE A 127 -0.27 -10.96 18.25
N SER A 128 -0.48 -9.98 19.13
CA SER A 128 -0.43 -10.20 20.57
C SER A 128 -1.55 -11.12 21.08
N GLY A 129 -2.63 -11.29 20.31
CA GLY A 129 -3.79 -12.08 20.70
C GLY A 129 -4.57 -11.51 21.89
N LEU A 130 -4.26 -10.29 22.35
CA LEU A 130 -4.83 -9.69 23.55
C LEU A 130 -6.30 -9.30 23.40
N ILE A 131 -6.70 -8.77 22.23
CA ILE A 131 -8.06 -8.27 21.99
C ILE A 131 -8.82 -9.20 21.03
N TRP A 132 -8.21 -9.51 19.88
CA TRP A 132 -8.78 -10.41 18.88
C TRP A 132 -7.68 -11.32 18.31
N LYS A 133 -8.10 -12.46 17.75
CA LYS A 133 -7.17 -13.42 17.15
C LYS A 133 -6.75 -13.00 15.73
N PRO A 134 -5.55 -13.39 15.28
CA PRO A 134 -5.17 -13.27 13.88
C PRO A 134 -6.17 -13.96 12.96
N SER A 135 -6.62 -13.25 11.94
CA SER A 135 -7.63 -13.74 11.01
C SER A 135 -7.40 -13.19 9.60
N ILE A 136 -7.93 -13.88 8.59
CA ILE A 136 -7.79 -13.46 7.19
C ILE A 136 -8.51 -12.13 6.94
N GLU A 137 -9.58 -11.84 7.67
CA GLU A 137 -10.32 -10.58 7.57
C GLU A 137 -9.43 -9.38 7.90
N ILE A 138 -8.50 -9.52 8.85
CA ILE A 138 -7.54 -8.48 9.20
C ILE A 138 -6.55 -8.25 8.06
N VAL A 139 -6.11 -9.33 7.41
CA VAL A 139 -5.26 -9.24 6.22
C VAL A 139 -5.99 -8.52 5.08
N CYS A 140 -7.26 -8.87 4.84
CA CYS A 140 -8.11 -8.19 3.86
C CYS A 140 -8.29 -6.70 4.18
N ALA A 141 -8.48 -6.35 5.46
CA ALA A 141 -8.62 -4.95 5.89
C ALA A 141 -7.33 -4.15 5.63
N VAL A 142 -6.17 -4.71 5.94
CA VAL A 142 -4.86 -4.09 5.66
C VAL A 142 -4.64 -3.93 4.15
N ALA A 143 -4.92 -4.97 3.36
CA ALA A 143 -4.83 -4.91 1.91
C ALA A 143 -5.76 -3.86 1.30
N SER A 144 -7.00 -3.76 1.80
CA SER A 144 -7.98 -2.77 1.37
C SER A 144 -7.53 -1.35 1.71
N TYR A 145 -6.98 -1.14 2.91
CA TYR A 145 -6.44 0.15 3.30
C TYR A 145 -5.24 0.55 2.44
N ASN A 146 -4.35 -0.38 2.11
CA ASN A 146 -3.22 -0.11 1.22
C ASN A 146 -3.71 0.33 -0.18
N LEU A 147 -4.73 -0.34 -0.72
CA LEU A 147 -5.35 0.04 -1.99
C LEU A 147 -5.97 1.45 -1.91
N LEU A 148 -6.71 1.75 -0.84
CA LEU A 148 -7.28 3.08 -0.60
C LEU A 148 -6.19 4.15 -0.47
N GLY A 149 -5.14 3.87 0.28
CA GLY A 149 -3.99 4.77 0.43
C GLY A 149 -3.30 5.04 -0.90
N ALA A 150 -3.11 4.00 -1.70
CA ALA A 150 -2.57 4.11 -3.05
C ALA A 150 -3.48 4.98 -3.95
N ALA A 151 -4.81 4.81 -3.87
CA ALA A 151 -5.77 5.61 -4.62
C ALA A 151 -5.77 7.10 -4.23
N VAL A 152 -5.68 7.40 -2.93
CA VAL A 152 -5.61 8.78 -2.42
C VAL A 152 -4.32 9.46 -2.90
N ILE A 153 -3.18 8.77 -2.80
CA ILE A 153 -1.89 9.31 -3.25
C ILE A 153 -1.86 9.49 -4.76
N PHE A 154 -2.37 8.52 -5.53
CA PHE A 154 -2.45 8.64 -6.97
C PHE A 154 -3.36 9.79 -7.42
N SER A 155 -4.50 9.99 -6.74
CA SER A 155 -5.38 11.14 -7.02
C SER A 155 -4.69 12.47 -6.72
N ALA A 156 -3.92 12.55 -5.62
CA ALA A 156 -3.12 13.74 -5.32
C ALA A 156 -2.00 13.96 -6.36
N PHE A 157 -1.38 12.88 -6.84
CA PHE A 157 -0.41 12.92 -7.93
C PHE A 157 -1.06 13.45 -9.22
N LEU A 158 -2.25 12.95 -9.59
CA LEU A 158 -3.04 13.41 -10.74
C LEU A 158 -3.45 14.89 -10.63
N GLY A 159 -3.88 15.35 -9.45
CA GLY A 159 -4.19 16.77 -9.21
C GLY A 159 -2.99 17.67 -9.52
N GLY A 160 -1.78 17.21 -9.19
CA GLY A 160 -0.53 17.89 -9.54
C GLY A 160 -0.19 17.91 -11.04
N PHE A 161 -0.92 17.21 -11.91
CA PHE A 161 -0.81 17.40 -13.38
C PHE A 161 -1.72 18.51 -13.88
N ILE A 162 -2.92 18.64 -13.30
CA ILE A 162 -3.91 19.62 -13.75
C ILE A 162 -3.44 21.03 -13.43
N ASP A 163 -2.84 21.22 -12.25
CA ASP A 163 -2.37 22.54 -11.83
C ASP A 163 -1.07 22.97 -12.52
N SER A 164 -0.17 22.05 -12.91
CA SER A 164 1.03 22.43 -13.66
C SER A 164 0.72 22.96 -15.07
N ASN A 165 -0.40 22.54 -15.67
CA ASN A 165 -0.85 23.04 -16.97
C ASN A 165 -1.49 24.44 -16.91
N LYS A 166 -1.89 24.92 -15.73
CA LYS A 166 -2.49 26.27 -15.60
C LYS A 166 -1.45 27.39 -15.60
N ASP A 167 -0.22 27.09 -15.20
CA ASP A 167 0.89 28.04 -15.23
C ASP A 167 1.54 28.15 -16.64
N GLU A 168 1.09 27.33 -17.61
CA GLU A 168 1.62 27.30 -18.98
C GLU A 168 0.66 27.85 -20.05
N THR A 169 -0.51 28.38 -19.68
CA THR A 169 -1.38 29.11 -20.63
C THR A 169 -1.07 30.61 -20.61
N PRO A 170 -0.67 31.22 -21.74
CA PRO A 170 -0.42 32.66 -21.84
C PRO A 170 -1.68 33.52 -21.68
#